data_AF-A0A819H1T4-F1
#
_entry.id   AF-A0A819H1T4-F1
#
_cell.length_a   1.000
_cell.length_b   1.000
_cell.length_c   1.000
_cell.angle_alpha   90.00
_cell.angle_beta   90.00
_cell.angle_gamma   90.00
#
_symmetry.space_group_name_H-M   'P 1'
#
loop_
_entity.id
_entity.type
_entity.pdbx_description
1 polymer ?
#
loop_
_entity_poly.entity_id
_entity_poly.type
_entity_poly.pdbx_seq_one_letter_code
_entity_poly.pdbx_strand_id
1 'polypeptide(L)'
;MKSNANADSNANTKEASALNIQYHGGSVMLGTINVYPVFYGKWSETQKEIIRSFIRGIGDTRWFDIMKKYYQITDTIKTFVTGPVVLSTEIDVGYMFGKRIKGTNIEDGLKDLFNNGKLDKDPNGIYLWFTSEDVSEIDNWGRRFIQEHCGWHFFFEIGTEKYQYGFVGNPARFPHSGCLSFKGDQAISPNNDPGVDSMIPYIAHELAETISNPYSDAWYEPEGYENADRW
;
A
#
# COMPACT_ATOMS: atom_id res chain seq x y z
N MET A 1 10.82 5.45 69.79
CA MET A 1 11.56 4.67 68.77
C MET A 1 10.53 3.82 68.04
N LYS A 2 10.44 3.74 66.72
CA LYS A 2 11.00 4.45 65.57
C LYS A 2 9.96 4.21 64.46
N SER A 3 9.85 5.17 63.55
CA SER A 3 9.19 5.08 62.25
C SER A 3 9.46 3.75 61.53
N ASN A 4 8.46 3.16 60.89
CA ASN A 4 8.70 2.22 59.78
C ASN A 4 8.27 2.88 58.47
N ALA A 5 9.28 3.26 57.72
CA ALA A 5 9.23 3.68 56.34
C ALA A 5 9.30 2.46 55.40
N ASN A 6 9.04 2.76 54.14
CA ASN A 6 9.38 2.02 52.91
C ASN A 6 8.49 0.84 52.54
N ALA A 7 7.46 1.20 51.78
CA ALA A 7 7.03 0.43 50.63
C ALA A 7 8.21 0.35 49.64
N ASP A 8 8.63 -0.86 49.32
CA ASP A 8 9.48 -1.13 48.17
C ASP A 8 9.05 -2.48 47.60
N SER A 9 8.33 -2.44 46.49
CA SER A 9 8.32 -3.53 45.53
C SER A 9 8.23 -2.93 44.14
N ASN A 10 9.42 -2.63 43.61
CA ASN A 10 9.70 -2.37 42.20
C ASN A 10 8.90 -3.31 41.28
N ALA A 11 7.76 -2.85 40.80
CA ALA A 11 7.24 -3.29 39.51
C ALA A 11 8.00 -2.48 38.46
N ASN A 12 8.99 -3.11 37.83
CA ASN A 12 9.56 -2.63 36.57
C ASN A 12 8.42 -2.57 35.53
N THR A 13 7.68 -1.48 35.52
CA THR A 13 6.95 -1.05 34.34
C THR A 13 8.00 -0.57 33.36
N LYS A 14 8.51 -1.49 32.53
CA LYS A 14 8.90 -1.09 31.18
C LYS A 14 7.63 -0.53 30.57
N GLU A 15 7.43 0.78 30.69
CA GLU A 15 6.59 1.50 29.76
C GLU A 15 7.12 1.10 28.39
N ALA A 16 6.29 0.37 27.62
CA ALA A 16 6.50 0.31 26.20
C ALA A 16 6.57 1.76 25.76
N SER A 17 7.75 2.23 25.33
CA SER A 17 7.87 3.51 24.64
C SER A 17 6.76 3.49 23.60
N ALA A 18 5.80 4.41 23.69
CA ALA A 18 4.69 4.43 22.76
C ALA A 18 5.28 4.61 21.35
N LEU A 19 5.39 3.50 20.61
CA LEU A 19 5.79 3.46 19.22
C LEU A 19 4.60 4.05 18.45
N ASN A 20 4.59 5.37 18.38
CA ASN A 20 3.58 6.13 17.67
C ASN A 20 4.21 6.59 16.36
N ILE A 21 3.43 6.54 15.27
CA ILE A 21 3.81 7.12 13.99
C ILE A 21 4.19 8.59 14.14
N GLN A 22 5.30 9.01 13.55
CA GLN A 22 5.85 10.36 13.66
C GLN A 22 5.91 11.04 12.30
N TYR A 23 5.81 12.37 12.29
CA TYR A 23 6.02 13.17 11.10
C TYR A 23 7.49 13.58 10.98
N HIS A 24 8.09 13.33 9.82
CA HIS A 24 9.52 13.52 9.52
C HIS A 24 9.79 14.67 8.54
N GLY A 25 8.78 15.47 8.21
CA GLY A 25 8.94 16.69 7.40
C GLY A 25 8.66 16.52 5.90
N GLY A 26 8.40 15.29 5.45
CA GLY A 26 8.07 14.98 4.06
C GLY A 26 6.67 15.39 3.61
N SER A 27 6.36 15.02 2.38
CA SER A 27 5.09 15.36 1.72
C SER A 27 4.02 14.30 1.97
N VAL A 28 2.75 14.70 1.92
CA VAL A 28 1.60 13.78 1.88
C VAL A 28 0.84 13.98 0.58
N MET A 29 -0.01 13.03 0.19
CA MET A 29 -0.87 13.21 -0.99
C MET A 29 -1.98 14.25 -0.70
N LEU A 30 -2.12 15.25 -1.59
CA LEU A 30 -3.08 16.35 -1.46
C LEU A 30 -3.99 16.41 -2.69
N GLY A 31 -5.16 17.04 -2.58
CA GLY A 31 -6.13 17.11 -3.68
C GLY A 31 -6.75 15.76 -4.03
N THR A 32 -7.22 15.63 -5.28
CA THR A 32 -7.80 14.39 -5.81
C THR A 32 -6.72 13.36 -6.10
N ILE A 33 -6.79 12.21 -5.45
CA ILE A 33 -5.81 11.13 -5.53
C ILE A 33 -6.27 10.12 -6.58
N ASN A 34 -5.59 10.10 -7.72
CA ASN A 34 -5.96 9.24 -8.84
C ASN A 34 -5.27 7.88 -8.71
N VAL A 35 -6.02 6.79 -8.66
CA VAL A 35 -5.45 5.44 -8.66
C VAL A 35 -5.50 4.89 -10.09
N TYR A 36 -4.35 4.48 -10.62
CA TYR A 36 -4.20 3.88 -11.94
C TYR A 36 -3.90 2.38 -11.81
N PRO A 37 -4.91 1.50 -11.95
CA PRO A 37 -4.68 0.06 -11.96
C PRO A 37 -3.87 -0.39 -13.18
N VAL A 38 -2.79 -1.13 -12.93
CA VAL A 38 -2.00 -1.79 -13.97
C VAL A 38 -2.12 -3.29 -13.80
N PHE A 39 -2.92 -3.93 -14.66
CA PHE A 39 -3.19 -5.36 -14.61
C PHE A 39 -2.13 -6.15 -15.39
N TYR A 40 -1.26 -6.82 -14.63
CA TYR A 40 -0.21 -7.69 -15.15
C TYR A 40 -0.63 -9.16 -15.07
N GLY A 41 -0.53 -9.85 -16.21
CA GLY A 41 -0.91 -11.24 -16.39
C GLY A 41 -2.35 -11.43 -16.86
N LYS A 42 -3.01 -12.49 -16.39
CA LYS A 42 -4.35 -12.89 -16.87
C LYS A 42 -5.42 -12.53 -15.83
N TRP A 43 -6.30 -11.61 -16.21
CA TRP A 43 -7.38 -11.10 -15.37
C TRP A 43 -8.73 -11.31 -16.05
N SER A 44 -9.71 -11.81 -15.31
CA SER A 44 -11.11 -11.79 -15.76
C SER A 44 -11.75 -10.43 -15.46
N GLU A 45 -12.82 -10.10 -16.19
CA GLU A 45 -13.56 -8.86 -15.96
C GLU A 45 -14.15 -8.79 -14.54
N THR A 46 -14.64 -9.92 -14.02
CA THR A 46 -15.16 -10.01 -12.64
C THR A 46 -14.07 -9.67 -11.61
N GLN A 47 -12.85 -10.18 -11.80
CA GLN A 47 -11.73 -9.89 -10.91
C GLN A 47 -11.36 -8.41 -10.92
N LYS A 48 -11.30 -7.79 -12.10
CA LYS A 48 -11.05 -6.35 -12.22
C LYS A 48 -12.15 -5.53 -11.56
N GLU A 49 -13.41 -5.92 -11.74
CA GLU A 49 -14.52 -5.18 -11.16
C GLU A 49 -14.52 -5.20 -9.63
N ILE A 50 -14.07 -6.28 -8.99
CA ILE A 50 -13.88 -6.31 -7.52
C ILE A 50 -12.89 -5.20 -7.09
N ILE A 51 -11.73 -5.13 -7.76
CA ILE A 51 -10.70 -4.12 -7.48
C ILE A 51 -11.21 -2.70 -7.78
N ARG A 52 -11.86 -2.50 -8.93
CA ARG A 52 -12.45 -1.21 -9.30
C ARG A 52 -13.51 -0.76 -8.31
N SER A 53 -14.42 -1.64 -7.92
CA SER A 53 -15.49 -1.34 -6.97
C SER A 53 -14.90 -0.91 -5.63
N PHE A 54 -13.84 -1.58 -5.18
CA PHE A 54 -13.13 -1.18 -3.97
C PHE A 54 -12.50 0.22 -4.10
N ILE A 55 -11.73 0.48 -5.16
CA ILE A 55 -11.07 1.78 -5.39
C ILE A 55 -12.09 2.92 -5.51
N ARG A 56 -13.20 2.71 -6.22
CA ARG A 56 -14.29 3.71 -6.35
C ARG A 56 -14.93 4.04 -5.02
N GLY A 57 -15.02 3.06 -4.10
CA GLY A 57 -15.73 3.22 -2.83
C GLY A 57 -14.85 3.69 -1.67
N ILE A 58 -13.55 3.37 -1.67
CA ILE A 58 -12.70 3.54 -0.48
C ILE A 58 -12.65 4.98 0.03
N GLY A 59 -12.60 5.97 -0.88
CA GLY A 59 -12.49 7.39 -0.55
C GLY A 59 -13.67 7.96 0.24
N ASP A 60 -14.85 7.33 0.15
CA ASP A 60 -16.08 7.76 0.84
C ASP A 60 -16.30 7.04 2.19
N THR A 61 -15.37 6.18 2.59
CA THR A 61 -15.49 5.39 3.83
C THR A 61 -15.01 6.16 5.06
N ARG A 62 -15.53 5.79 6.23
CA ARG A 62 -14.97 6.23 7.52
C ARG A 62 -13.53 5.77 7.74
N TRP A 63 -13.12 4.69 7.08
CA TRP A 63 -11.74 4.25 7.09
C TRP A 63 -10.84 5.31 6.45
N PHE A 64 -11.27 5.90 5.32
CA PHE A 64 -10.50 6.95 4.66
C PHE A 64 -10.44 8.27 5.45
N ASP A 65 -11.39 8.53 6.35
CA ASP A 65 -11.30 9.67 7.27
C ASP A 65 -10.11 9.58 8.24
N ILE A 66 -9.54 8.39 8.46
CA ILE A 66 -8.27 8.20 9.17
C ILE A 66 -7.14 8.83 8.36
N MET A 67 -7.14 8.64 7.03
CA MET A 67 -6.10 9.21 6.16
C MET A 67 -6.06 10.73 6.21
N LYS A 68 -7.23 11.38 6.36
CA LYS A 68 -7.37 12.84 6.53
C LYS A 68 -6.78 13.38 7.84
N LYS A 69 -6.21 12.53 8.71
CA LYS A 69 -5.47 12.95 9.91
C LYS A 69 -3.98 13.16 9.65
N TYR A 70 -3.44 12.58 8.58
CA TYR A 70 -2.06 12.83 8.15
C TYR A 70 -1.94 14.19 7.48
N TYR A 71 -0.79 14.84 7.63
CA TYR A 71 -0.54 16.18 7.14
C TYR A 71 0.92 16.38 6.75
N GLN A 72 1.17 17.39 5.92
CA GLN A 72 2.49 17.96 5.72
C GLN A 72 2.58 19.37 6.31
N ILE A 73 3.79 19.84 6.58
CA ILE A 73 4.07 21.22 7.02
C ILE A 73 4.90 21.93 5.96
N THR A 74 4.38 23.01 5.40
CA THR A 74 5.11 23.91 4.50
C THR A 74 5.04 25.32 5.06
N ASP A 75 6.17 25.99 5.26
CA ASP A 75 6.25 27.33 5.84
C ASP A 75 5.42 27.49 7.14
N THR A 76 5.50 26.50 8.03
CA THR A 76 4.74 26.39 9.30
C THR A 76 3.24 26.11 9.17
N ILE A 77 2.70 25.98 7.96
CA ILE A 77 1.28 25.70 7.71
C ILE A 77 1.07 24.19 7.59
N LYS A 78 0.15 23.65 8.41
CA LYS A 78 -0.30 22.26 8.29
C LYS A 78 -1.34 22.11 7.19
N THR A 79 -1.06 21.27 6.21
CA THR A 79 -2.01 20.88 5.16
C THR A 79 -2.30 19.38 5.28
N PHE A 80 -3.54 19.03 5.52
CA PHE A 80 -3.98 17.65 5.72
C PHE A 80 -4.28 16.97 4.39
N VAL A 81 -4.15 15.65 4.36
CA VAL A 81 -4.68 14.81 3.28
C VAL A 81 -6.16 15.16 3.07
N THR A 82 -6.56 15.30 1.81
CA THR A 82 -7.90 15.74 1.42
C THR A 82 -8.66 14.64 0.67
N GLY A 83 -8.12 14.17 -0.46
CA GLY A 83 -8.83 13.29 -1.37
C GLY A 83 -9.85 14.04 -2.25
N PRO A 84 -10.82 13.35 -2.86
CA PRO A 84 -11.11 11.91 -2.71
C PRO A 84 -10.10 11.02 -3.43
N VAL A 85 -10.15 9.72 -3.13
CA VAL A 85 -9.52 8.68 -3.96
C VAL A 85 -10.45 8.38 -5.13
N VAL A 86 -9.92 8.42 -6.34
CA VAL A 86 -10.69 8.24 -7.58
C VAL A 86 -10.02 7.18 -8.44
N LEU A 87 -10.84 6.27 -8.99
CA LEU A 87 -10.38 5.34 -10.02
C LEU A 87 -10.10 6.10 -11.32
N SER A 88 -8.85 6.06 -11.78
CA SER A 88 -8.42 6.61 -13.07
C SER A 88 -8.28 5.50 -14.13
N THR A 89 -7.66 5.83 -15.26
CA THR A 89 -7.42 4.91 -16.38
C THR A 89 -6.74 3.62 -15.89
N GLU A 90 -7.38 2.48 -16.18
CA GLU A 90 -6.78 1.16 -16.01
C GLU A 90 -6.14 0.66 -17.31
N ILE A 91 -5.14 -0.21 -17.19
CA ILE A 91 -4.48 -0.81 -18.35
C ILE A 91 -4.09 -2.26 -18.12
N ASP A 92 -4.27 -3.09 -19.16
CA ASP A 92 -3.72 -4.44 -19.24
C ASP A 92 -2.38 -4.45 -19.95
N VAL A 93 -1.37 -5.03 -19.32
CA VAL A 93 -0.02 -5.15 -19.88
C VAL A 93 0.39 -6.59 -20.18
N GLY A 94 -0.51 -7.55 -19.94
CA GLY A 94 -0.28 -8.97 -20.17
C GLY A 94 0.97 -9.47 -19.43
N TYR A 95 1.78 -10.30 -20.09
CA TYR A 95 3.01 -10.84 -19.53
C TYR A 95 4.26 -10.21 -20.17
N MET A 96 4.32 -8.87 -20.26
CA MET A 96 5.40 -8.17 -20.96
C MET A 96 6.82 -8.51 -20.46
N PHE A 97 6.98 -9.01 -19.23
CA PHE A 97 8.23 -9.51 -18.65
C PHE A 97 8.19 -11.01 -18.29
N GLY A 98 7.19 -11.76 -18.79
CA GLY A 98 6.97 -13.17 -18.44
C GLY A 98 6.32 -13.38 -17.06
N LYS A 99 6.24 -14.64 -16.59
CA LYS A 99 5.54 -14.98 -15.33
C LYS A 99 6.40 -14.84 -14.06
N ARG A 100 7.65 -14.42 -14.20
CA ARG A 100 8.59 -14.25 -13.09
C ARG A 100 9.18 -12.86 -13.22
N ILE A 101 8.71 -11.94 -12.40
CA ILE A 101 9.10 -10.54 -12.46
C ILE A 101 9.91 -10.15 -11.22
N LYS A 102 10.62 -9.04 -11.32
CA LYS A 102 11.28 -8.37 -10.21
C LYS A 102 10.64 -7.01 -9.97
N GLY A 103 10.83 -6.41 -8.79
CA GLY A 103 10.41 -5.04 -8.51
C GLY A 103 10.88 -4.03 -9.57
N THR A 104 12.10 -4.20 -10.10
CA THR A 104 12.63 -3.35 -11.19
C THR A 104 11.80 -3.46 -12.47
N ASN A 105 11.19 -4.61 -12.77
CA ASN A 105 10.32 -4.76 -13.94
C ASN A 105 9.03 -3.93 -13.82
N ILE A 106 8.54 -3.70 -12.60
CA ILE A 106 7.36 -2.86 -12.36
C ILE A 106 7.71 -1.40 -12.68
N GLU A 107 8.82 -0.90 -12.15
CA GLU A 107 9.31 0.46 -12.44
C GLU A 107 9.62 0.65 -13.93
N ASP A 108 10.35 -0.28 -14.55
CA ASP A 108 10.64 -0.26 -15.99
C ASP A 108 9.37 -0.27 -16.84
N GLY A 109 8.38 -1.08 -16.43
CA GLY A 109 7.08 -1.17 -17.09
C GLY A 109 6.31 0.16 -17.02
N LEU A 110 6.24 0.80 -15.86
CA LEU A 110 5.59 2.10 -15.71
C LEU A 110 6.27 3.18 -16.55
N LYS A 111 7.62 3.22 -16.54
CA LYS A 111 8.39 4.14 -17.39
C LYS A 111 8.14 3.90 -18.87
N ASP A 112 8.05 2.65 -19.33
CA ASP A 112 7.71 2.32 -20.72
C ASP A 112 6.28 2.79 -21.08
N LEU A 113 5.31 2.57 -20.19
CA LEU A 113 3.93 3.03 -20.40
C LEU A 113 3.84 4.56 -20.50
N PHE A 114 4.61 5.29 -19.68
CA PHE A 114 4.68 6.76 -19.75
C PHE A 114 5.35 7.24 -21.04
N ASN A 115 6.47 6.64 -21.42
CA ASN A 115 7.23 7.05 -22.61
C ASN A 115 6.46 6.79 -23.90
N ASN A 116 5.65 5.73 -23.92
CA ASN A 116 4.81 5.38 -25.06
C ASN A 116 3.42 6.04 -25.03
N GLY A 117 3.14 6.93 -24.05
CA GLY A 117 1.87 7.64 -23.93
C GLY A 117 0.67 6.73 -23.66
N LYS A 118 0.89 5.57 -23.05
CA LYS A 118 -0.16 4.61 -22.67
C LYS A 118 -0.75 4.90 -21.29
N LEU A 119 0.02 5.56 -20.43
CA LEU A 119 -0.42 6.10 -19.15
C LEU A 119 0.05 7.56 -19.05
N ASP A 120 -0.81 8.39 -18.47
CA ASP A 120 -0.47 9.77 -18.17
C ASP A 120 0.59 9.83 -17.06
N LYS A 121 1.42 10.86 -17.08
CA LYS A 121 2.33 11.22 -15.99
C LYS A 121 1.57 12.11 -15.01
N ASP A 122 1.14 11.54 -13.91
CA ASP A 122 0.34 12.20 -12.88
C ASP A 122 1.14 12.20 -11.56
N PRO A 123 1.76 13.34 -11.19
CA PRO A 123 2.50 13.46 -9.93
C PRO A 123 1.64 13.32 -8.67
N ASN A 124 0.30 13.32 -8.84
CA ASN A 124 -0.68 13.06 -7.78
C ASN A 124 -1.42 11.73 -8.00
N GLY A 125 -0.84 10.86 -8.82
CA GLY A 125 -1.36 9.55 -9.16
C GLY A 125 -0.66 8.42 -8.42
N ILE A 126 -1.40 7.37 -8.06
CA ILE A 126 -0.86 6.13 -7.50
C ILE A 126 -1.02 5.04 -8.54
N TYR A 127 0.11 4.57 -9.10
CA TYR A 127 0.12 3.48 -10.07
C TYR A 127 0.20 2.13 -9.36
N LEU A 128 -0.93 1.44 -9.19
CA LEU A 128 -0.97 0.15 -8.50
C LEU A 128 -0.86 -1.01 -9.49
N TRP A 129 0.25 -1.74 -9.38
CA TRP A 129 0.56 -2.90 -10.19
C TRP A 129 0.00 -4.18 -9.57
N PHE A 130 -0.99 -4.76 -10.24
CA PHE A 130 -1.65 -5.99 -9.81
C PHE A 130 -1.18 -7.18 -10.63
N THR A 131 -0.68 -8.23 -9.96
CA THR A 131 -0.31 -9.47 -10.66
C THR A 131 -1.37 -10.56 -10.52
N SER A 132 -1.65 -11.25 -11.63
CA SER A 132 -2.50 -12.45 -11.61
C SER A 132 -1.85 -13.59 -10.83
N GLU A 133 -2.67 -14.54 -10.37
CA GLU A 133 -2.29 -15.65 -9.47
C GLU A 133 -1.11 -16.52 -9.96
N ASP A 134 -0.82 -16.51 -11.26
CA ASP A 134 0.19 -17.33 -11.89
C ASP A 134 1.56 -16.65 -12.04
N VAL A 135 1.70 -15.41 -11.54
CA VAL A 135 2.92 -14.61 -11.58
C VAL A 135 3.64 -14.65 -10.23
N SER A 136 4.96 -14.85 -10.26
CA SER A 136 5.82 -14.70 -9.08
C SER A 136 6.60 -13.39 -9.15
N GLU A 137 6.75 -12.72 -8.01
CA GLU A 137 7.48 -11.47 -7.87
C GLU A 137 8.58 -11.59 -6.80
N ILE A 138 9.70 -10.90 -7.03
CA ILE A 138 10.77 -10.67 -6.05
C ILE A 138 11.06 -9.18 -6.05
N ASP A 139 10.96 -8.54 -4.89
CA ASP A 139 11.13 -7.10 -4.79
C ASP A 139 12.60 -6.67 -4.97
N ASN A 140 12.85 -5.37 -4.92
CA ASN A 140 14.18 -4.81 -5.11
C ASN A 140 15.17 -5.18 -4.00
N TRP A 141 14.69 -5.72 -2.88
CA TRP A 141 15.49 -6.17 -1.74
C TRP A 141 15.66 -7.70 -1.69
N GLY A 142 15.12 -8.43 -2.68
CA GLY A 142 15.24 -9.87 -2.78
C GLY A 142 14.20 -10.65 -1.97
N ARG A 143 13.21 -9.97 -1.38
CA ARG A 143 12.07 -10.57 -0.68
C ARG A 143 11.09 -11.12 -1.69
N ARG A 144 10.43 -12.24 -1.40
CA ARG A 144 9.50 -12.89 -2.32
C ARG A 144 8.06 -12.63 -1.91
N PHE A 145 7.25 -12.30 -2.91
CA PHE A 145 5.80 -12.28 -2.77
C PHE A 145 5.31 -13.58 -2.12
N ILE A 146 4.37 -13.47 -1.17
CA ILE A 146 3.75 -14.52 -0.35
C ILE A 146 4.60 -15.07 0.80
N GLN A 147 5.91 -14.97 0.71
CA GLN A 147 6.80 -15.41 1.78
C GLN A 147 7.13 -14.28 2.74
N GLU A 148 7.36 -13.08 2.20
CA GLU A 148 7.82 -11.93 2.97
C GLU A 148 6.92 -10.71 2.85
N HIS A 149 6.09 -10.61 1.80
CA HIS A 149 5.17 -9.50 1.58
C HIS A 149 3.95 -9.90 0.74
N CYS A 150 2.87 -9.12 0.85
CA CYS A 150 1.65 -9.26 0.05
C CYS A 150 1.42 -8.07 -0.90
N GLY A 151 1.99 -6.93 -0.54
CA GLY A 151 2.14 -5.73 -1.34
C GLY A 151 3.35 -4.92 -0.88
N TRP A 152 3.62 -3.83 -1.59
CA TRP A 152 4.55 -2.77 -1.19
C TRP A 152 4.30 -1.53 -2.05
N HIS A 153 4.71 -0.35 -1.58
CA HIS A 153 4.73 0.89 -2.36
C HIS A 153 6.14 1.50 -2.41
N PHE A 154 6.35 2.35 -3.42
CA PHE A 154 7.59 3.11 -3.61
C PHE A 154 7.35 4.29 -4.56
N PHE A 155 8.41 5.00 -4.93
CA PHE A 155 8.36 6.05 -5.94
C PHE A 155 9.57 5.99 -6.86
N PHE A 156 9.44 6.56 -8.05
CA PHE A 156 10.58 6.83 -8.93
C PHE A 156 10.53 8.26 -9.45
N GLU A 157 11.66 8.71 -9.99
CA GLU A 157 11.80 10.08 -10.51
C GLU A 157 11.97 10.06 -12.04
N ILE A 158 11.33 11.01 -12.72
CA ILE A 158 11.63 11.36 -14.11
C ILE A 158 11.93 12.86 -14.15
N GLY A 159 13.20 13.20 -14.35
CA GLY A 159 13.64 14.59 -14.23
C GLY A 159 13.56 15.06 -12.77
N THR A 160 12.72 16.05 -12.51
CA THR A 160 12.48 16.59 -11.15
C THR A 160 11.12 16.18 -10.58
N GLU A 161 10.31 15.44 -11.34
CA GLU A 161 9.00 14.96 -10.89
C GLU A 161 9.13 13.56 -10.30
N LYS A 162 8.39 13.32 -9.22
CA LYS A 162 8.27 12.01 -8.55
C LYS A 162 6.91 11.39 -8.87
N TYR A 163 6.88 10.08 -9.02
CA TYR A 163 5.66 9.30 -9.29
C TYR A 163 5.58 8.12 -8.35
N GLN A 164 4.43 7.97 -7.68
CA GLN A 164 4.19 6.95 -6.67
C GLN A 164 3.60 5.70 -7.29
N TYR A 165 4.09 4.54 -6.90
CA TYR A 165 3.59 3.28 -7.42
C TYR A 165 3.62 2.20 -6.35
N GLY A 166 2.88 1.13 -6.57
CA GLY A 166 2.90 0.00 -5.67
C GLY A 166 2.63 -1.31 -6.38
N PHE A 167 2.74 -2.38 -5.62
CA PHE A 167 2.52 -3.75 -6.04
C PHE A 167 1.53 -4.40 -5.07
N VAL A 168 0.55 -5.13 -5.60
CA VAL A 168 -0.24 -6.09 -4.81
C VAL A 168 -0.43 -7.35 -5.64
N GLY A 169 -0.02 -8.50 -5.10
CA GLY A 169 -0.09 -9.76 -5.81
C GLY A 169 -1.32 -10.60 -5.47
N ASN A 170 -1.84 -11.35 -6.43
CA ASN A 170 -2.94 -12.29 -6.19
C ASN A 170 -2.44 -13.60 -5.52
N PRO A 171 -2.88 -13.92 -4.29
CA PRO A 171 -2.40 -15.07 -3.54
C PRO A 171 -3.09 -16.40 -3.84
N ALA A 172 -4.09 -16.45 -4.75
CA ALA A 172 -4.96 -17.62 -4.98
C ALA A 172 -4.22 -18.94 -5.21
N ARG A 173 -3.05 -18.89 -5.86
CA ARG A 173 -2.23 -20.06 -6.14
C ARG A 173 -1.63 -20.72 -4.89
N PHE A 174 -1.61 -20.02 -3.76
CA PHE A 174 -0.89 -20.43 -2.55
C PHE A 174 -1.84 -20.54 -1.35
N PRO A 175 -2.57 -21.66 -1.21
CA PRO A 175 -3.64 -21.81 -0.21
C PRO A 175 -3.19 -21.70 1.25
N HIS A 176 -1.89 -21.86 1.53
CA HIS A 176 -1.32 -21.73 2.87
C HIS A 176 -0.63 -20.36 3.12
N SER A 177 -0.63 -19.48 2.11
CA SER A 177 -0.05 -18.14 2.17
C SER A 177 -0.66 -17.31 3.30
N GLY A 178 0.15 -16.50 3.98
CA GLY A 178 -0.32 -15.45 4.90
C GLY A 178 -1.18 -14.39 4.19
N CYS A 179 -0.96 -14.19 2.90
CA CYS A 179 -1.69 -13.23 2.06
C CYS A 179 -3.09 -13.69 1.67
N LEU A 180 -3.44 -14.96 1.85
CA LEU A 180 -4.79 -15.45 1.56
C LEU A 180 -5.65 -15.33 2.82
N SER A 181 -6.50 -14.29 2.87
CA SER A 181 -7.39 -13.98 4.00
C SER A 181 -8.52 -15.00 4.13
N PHE A 182 -9.10 -15.44 3.02
CA PHE A 182 -10.27 -16.32 3.00
C PHE A 182 -9.87 -17.80 2.98
N LYS A 183 -9.37 -18.29 4.12
CA LYS A 183 -8.95 -19.69 4.33
C LYS A 183 -9.43 -20.24 5.68
N GLY A 184 -9.51 -21.57 5.81
CA GLY A 184 -9.92 -22.22 7.06
C GLY A 184 -11.34 -21.83 7.48
N ASP A 185 -11.51 -21.39 8.73
CA ASP A 185 -12.81 -21.01 9.29
C ASP A 185 -13.40 -19.73 8.67
N GLN A 186 -12.59 -18.96 7.93
CA GLN A 186 -13.01 -17.78 7.16
C GLN A 186 -13.02 -18.04 5.64
N ALA A 187 -13.32 -19.26 5.21
CA ALA A 187 -13.25 -19.66 3.79
C ALA A 187 -14.28 -18.99 2.86
N ILE A 188 -15.27 -18.27 3.37
CA ILE A 188 -16.32 -17.67 2.53
C ILE A 188 -15.86 -16.29 2.05
N SER A 189 -15.50 -16.23 0.77
CA SER A 189 -15.11 -15.00 0.07
C SER A 189 -16.34 -14.18 -0.35
N PRO A 190 -16.38 -12.85 -0.09
CA PRO A 190 -17.52 -11.99 -0.43
C PRO A 190 -17.96 -12.03 -1.90
N ASN A 191 -17.01 -12.19 -2.82
CA ASN A 191 -17.25 -12.21 -4.26
C ASN A 191 -17.01 -13.59 -4.88
N ASN A 192 -16.89 -14.64 -4.06
CA ASN A 192 -16.54 -16.00 -4.49
C ASN A 192 -15.21 -16.06 -5.28
N ASP A 193 -14.29 -15.12 -5.04
CA ASP A 193 -12.91 -15.13 -5.52
C ASP A 193 -11.95 -14.88 -4.33
N PRO A 194 -11.56 -15.95 -3.61
CA PRO A 194 -10.67 -15.85 -2.45
C PRO A 194 -9.35 -15.14 -2.74
N GLY A 195 -8.84 -15.23 -3.97
CA GLY A 195 -7.61 -14.58 -4.37
C GLY A 195 -7.75 -13.08 -4.36
N VAL A 196 -8.65 -12.57 -5.20
CA VAL A 196 -8.83 -11.13 -5.38
C VAL A 196 -9.43 -10.48 -4.14
N ASP A 197 -10.36 -11.14 -3.45
CA ASP A 197 -10.90 -10.62 -2.20
C ASP A 197 -9.80 -10.50 -1.13
N SER A 198 -8.82 -11.40 -1.12
CA SER A 198 -7.67 -11.29 -0.21
C SER A 198 -6.70 -10.18 -0.60
N MET A 199 -6.72 -9.69 -1.85
CA MET A 199 -5.91 -8.53 -2.24
C MET A 199 -6.44 -7.23 -1.65
N ILE A 200 -7.76 -7.10 -1.48
CA ILE A 200 -8.42 -5.87 -1.03
C ILE A 200 -7.82 -5.23 0.23
N PRO A 201 -7.58 -5.96 1.34
CA PRO A 201 -6.94 -5.36 2.52
C PRO A 201 -5.52 -4.83 2.22
N TYR A 202 -4.76 -5.49 1.34
CA TYR A 202 -3.44 -5.01 0.93
C TYR A 202 -3.52 -3.81 0.00
N ILE A 203 -4.54 -3.72 -0.88
CA ILE A 203 -4.79 -2.49 -1.64
C ILE A 203 -5.07 -1.32 -0.69
N ALA A 204 -5.87 -1.54 0.36
CA ALA A 204 -6.12 -0.53 1.38
C ALA A 204 -4.83 -0.12 2.10
N HIS A 205 -4.00 -1.10 2.48
CA HIS A 205 -2.69 -0.92 3.10
C HIS A 205 -1.79 -0.04 2.23
N GLU A 206 -1.51 -0.46 0.99
CA GLU A 206 -0.60 0.26 0.11
C GLU A 206 -1.10 1.68 -0.22
N LEU A 207 -2.42 1.86 -0.35
CA LEU A 207 -3.01 3.19 -0.49
C LEU A 207 -2.79 4.03 0.76
N ALA A 208 -2.95 3.46 1.96
CA ALA A 208 -2.76 4.19 3.20
C ALA A 208 -1.32 4.71 3.31
N GLU A 209 -0.34 3.85 3.05
CA GLU A 209 1.08 4.20 3.15
C GLU A 209 1.51 5.17 2.05
N THR A 210 1.07 4.96 0.81
CA THR A 210 1.37 5.89 -0.28
C THR A 210 0.76 7.28 -0.04
N ILE A 211 -0.40 7.35 0.61
CA ILE A 211 -1.10 8.63 0.84
C ILE A 211 -0.47 9.44 1.97
N SER A 212 -0.08 8.77 3.06
CA SER A 212 0.57 9.42 4.20
C SER A 212 2.07 9.60 3.99
N ASN A 213 2.70 8.80 3.13
CA ASN A 213 4.15 8.77 2.96
C ASN A 213 4.59 8.44 1.52
N PRO A 214 4.15 9.23 0.51
CA PRO A 214 4.38 8.96 -0.92
C PRO A 214 5.85 8.84 -1.33
N TYR A 215 6.77 9.44 -0.57
CA TYR A 215 8.19 9.49 -0.89
C TYR A 215 9.10 8.94 0.22
N SER A 216 8.53 8.17 1.14
CA SER A 216 9.25 7.58 2.28
C SER A 216 9.99 8.62 3.16
N ASP A 217 9.43 9.82 3.29
CA ASP A 217 10.00 10.96 4.02
C ASP A 217 9.02 11.67 4.97
N ALA A 218 7.77 11.21 5.08
CA ALA A 218 6.69 11.92 5.78
C ALA A 218 6.24 11.24 7.08
N TRP A 219 5.51 10.13 7.03
CA TRP A 219 4.93 9.50 8.24
C TRP A 219 5.39 8.06 8.41
N TYR A 220 6.15 7.80 9.48
CA TYR A 220 6.62 6.47 9.86
C TYR A 220 7.09 6.45 11.32
N GLU A 221 7.11 5.27 11.93
CA GLU A 221 7.72 5.02 13.24
C GLU A 221 9.25 5.08 13.16
N PRO A 222 9.99 5.31 14.26
CA PRO A 222 11.45 5.33 14.25
C PRO A 222 12.11 4.06 13.66
N GLU A 223 11.44 2.91 13.77
CA GLU A 223 11.86 1.62 13.21
C GLU A 223 11.58 1.47 11.71
N GLY A 224 10.90 2.44 11.10
CA GLY A 224 10.55 2.46 9.68
C GLY A 224 9.17 1.92 9.33
N TYR A 225 8.39 1.45 10.31
CA TYR A 225 7.02 0.99 10.07
C TYR A 225 6.10 2.16 9.75
N GLU A 226 5.28 2.02 8.71
CA GLU A 226 4.30 3.01 8.30
C GLU A 226 2.92 2.68 8.90
N ASN A 227 1.92 3.49 8.56
CA ASN A 227 0.55 3.20 8.98
C ASN A 227 -0.02 2.01 8.20
N ALA A 228 -0.58 1.06 8.95
CA ALA A 228 -1.08 -0.25 8.49
C ALA A 228 -0.07 -1.41 8.59
N ASP A 229 1.21 -1.15 8.87
CA ASP A 229 2.21 -2.20 9.10
C ASP A 229 2.06 -2.97 10.42
N ARG A 230 1.34 -2.39 11.39
CA ARG A 230 1.13 -3.00 12.71
C ARG A 230 -0.12 -3.87 12.70
N TRP A 231 0.04 -5.12 13.12
CA TRP A 231 -0.98 -6.16 13.27
C TRP A 231 -1.54 -6.22 14.69
#